data_AF-A0A142JHT0-F1
#
_entry.id   AF-A0A142JHT0-F1
#
_cell.length_a   1.000
_cell.length_b   1.000
_cell.length_c   1.000
_cell.angle_alpha   90.00
_cell.angle_beta   90.00
_cell.angle_gamma   90.00
#
_symmetry.space_group_name_H-M   'P 1'
#
loop_
_entity.id
_entity.type
_entity.pdbx_description
1 polymer ?
#
loop_
_entity_poly.entity_id
_entity_poly.type
_entity_poly.pdbx_seq_one_letter_code
_entity_poly.pdbx_strand_id
1 'polypeptide(L)' 'MTAGLFWSVTGEFSTPGIGQTPMFEASDIRLINDDGSESAPMQDIFSKAFIEQLEADAVESLTEGGRAAA' A
#
# COMPACT_ATOMS: atom_id res chain seq x y z
N MET A 1 21.46 7.33 -6.91
CA MET A 1 20.13 6.81 -6.52
C MET A 1 20.36 5.36 -6.17
N THR A 2 20.43 5.03 -4.88
CA THR A 2 20.51 3.64 -4.44
C THR A 2 19.25 2.97 -4.95
N ALA A 3 19.37 1.95 -5.81
CA ALA A 3 18.23 1.12 -6.18
C ALA A 3 17.67 0.62 -4.84
N GLY A 4 16.46 1.06 -4.54
CA GLY A 4 15.84 0.89 -3.24
C GLY A 4 14.97 -0.33 -3.32
N LEU A 5 15.04 -1.18 -2.30
CA LEU A 5 14.03 -2.19 -2.05
C LEU A 5 12.67 -1.50 -1.93
N PHE A 6 11.74 -1.82 -2.84
CA PHE A 6 10.39 -1.28 -2.84
C PHE A 6 9.40 -2.30 -2.27
N TRP A 7 8.36 -1.83 -1.61
CA TRP A 7 7.22 -2.66 -1.24
C TRP A 7 6.17 -2.60 -2.36
N SER A 8 5.76 -3.76 -2.85
CA SER A 8 4.55 -3.92 -3.65
C SER A 8 3.43 -4.31 -2.71
N VAL A 9 2.38 -3.49 -2.66
CA VAL A 9 1.19 -3.77 -1.87
C VAL A 9 -0.01 -3.75 -2.81
N THR A 10 -0.67 -4.89 -2.95
CA THR A 10 -1.93 -4.98 -3.71
C THR A 10 -3.08 -5.27 -2.76
N GLY A 11 -4.25 -4.76 -3.09
CA GLY A 11 -5.39 -4.80 -2.19
C GLY A 11 -6.64 -4.22 -2.83
N GLU A 12 -7.70 -4.16 -2.06
CA GLU A 12 -8.97 -3.60 -2.49
C GLU A 12 -9.22 -2.25 -1.80
N PHE A 13 -9.64 -1.26 -2.58
CA PHE A 13 -10.15 -0.01 -2.03
C PHE A 13 -11.64 -0.13 -1.80
N SER A 14 -12.04 0.07 -0.55
CA SER A 14 -13.44 0.34 -0.25
C SER A 14 -13.70 1.83 -0.48
N THR A 15 -14.64 2.14 -1.38
CA THR A 15 -15.19 3.50 -1.51
C THR A 15 -16.41 3.57 -0.60
N PRO A 16 -16.32 4.20 0.57
CA PRO A 16 -17.40 4.17 1.53
C PRO A 16 -18.41 5.28 1.20
N GLY A 17 -19.55 5.29 1.90
CA GLY A 17 -20.61 6.26 1.65
C GLY A 17 -20.16 7.71 1.82
N ILE A 18 -20.93 8.67 1.31
CA ILE A 18 -20.63 10.10 1.41
C ILE A 18 -20.34 10.48 2.88
N GLY A 19 -19.15 11.03 3.14
CA GLY A 19 -18.70 11.44 4.47
C GLY A 19 -17.90 10.38 5.26
N GLN A 20 -17.64 9.21 4.68
CA GLN A 20 -16.78 8.19 5.28
C GLN A 20 -15.36 8.24 4.69
N THR A 21 -14.36 7.87 5.51
CA THR A 21 -12.96 7.81 5.08
C THR A 21 -12.71 6.55 4.24
N PRO A 22 -12.12 6.66 3.04
CA PRO A 22 -11.70 5.50 2.26
C PRO A 22 -10.80 4.57 3.07
N MET A 23 -10.93 3.27 2.85
CA MET A 23 -10.04 2.26 3.42
C MET A 23 -9.45 1.42 2.30
N PHE A 24 -8.18 1.07 2.45
CA PHE A 24 -7.49 0.08 1.63
C PHE A 24 -7.28 -1.17 2.48
N GLU A 25 -7.61 -2.34 1.94
CA GLU A 25 -7.37 -3.63 2.58
C GLU A 25 -6.31 -4.37 1.77
N ALA A 26 -5.13 -4.59 2.36
CA ALA A 26 -4.01 -5.25 1.71
C ALA A 26 -4.27 -6.77 1.60
N SER A 27 -4.16 -7.31 0.39
CA SER A 27 -4.37 -8.74 0.08
C SER A 27 -3.11 -9.47 -0.38
N ASP A 28 -2.06 -8.74 -0.77
CA ASP A 28 -0.73 -9.28 -1.03
C ASP A 28 0.33 -8.20 -0.76
N ILE A 29 1.41 -8.58 -0.09
CA ILE A 29 2.54 -7.71 0.24
C ILE A 29 3.82 -8.43 -0.18
N ARG A 30 4.59 -7.80 -1.08
CA ARG A 30 5.85 -8.34 -1.61
C ARG A 30 6.95 -7.31 -1.60
N LEU A 31 8.18 -7.82 -1.56
CA LEU A 31 9.38 -7.03 -1.76
C LEU A 31 9.75 -7.09 -3.25
N ILE A 32 9.94 -5.92 -3.86
CA ILE A 32 10.52 -5.79 -5.19
C ILE A 32 12.02 -5.51 -5.01
N ASN A 33 12.83 -6.39 -5.56
CA ASN A 33 14.28 -6.26 -5.58
C ASN A 33 14.73 -5.29 -6.69
N ASP A 34 15.99 -4.87 -6.63
CA ASP A 34 16.58 -3.94 -7.61
C ASP A 34 16.59 -4.46 -9.05
N ASP A 35 16.54 -5.79 -9.23
CA ASP A 35 16.46 -6.44 -10.54
C ASP A 35 15.01 -6.58 -11.06
N GLY A 36 14.04 -6.05 -10.30
CA GLY A 36 12.61 -6.13 -10.61
C GLY A 36 11.97 -7.47 -10.25
N SER A 37 12.72 -8.41 -9.65
CA SER A 37 12.14 -9.65 -9.15
C SER A 37 11.31 -9.41 -7.89
N GLU A 38 10.25 -10.19 -7.75
CA GLU A 38 9.36 -10.16 -6.58
C GLU A 38 9.70 -11.30 -5.62
N SER A 39 9.61 -11.02 -4.32
CA SER A 39 9.60 -12.06 -3.30
C SER A 39 8.31 -12.88 -3.34
N ALA A 40 8.31 -13.99 -2.60
CA ALA A 40 7.05 -14.62 -2.19
C ALA A 40 6.18 -13.64 -1.38
N PRO A 41 4.86 -13.88 -1.26
CA PRO A 41 3.99 -13.12 -0.36
C PRO A 41 4.53 -13.12 1.07
N MET A 42 4.61 -11.94 1.67
CA MET A 42 5.19 -11.69 3.00
C MET A 42 4.16 -11.15 4.01
N GLN A 43 2.88 -11.09 3.67
CA GLN A 43 1.85 -10.56 4.59
C GLN A 43 1.82 -11.30 5.94
N ASP A 44 1.99 -12.62 5.97
CA ASP A 44 1.87 -13.44 7.18
C ASP A 44 3.06 -13.27 8.14
N ILE A 45 4.16 -12.70 7.67
CA ILE A 45 5.35 -12.44 8.50
C ILE A 45 5.32 -11.03 9.12
N PHE A 46 4.44 -10.15 8.65
CA PHE A 46 4.32 -8.80 9.18
C PHE A 46 3.33 -8.75 10.34
N SER A 47 3.62 -7.87 11.30
CA SER A 47 2.65 -7.56 12.35
C SER A 47 1.44 -6.84 11.75
N LYS A 48 0.26 -7.07 12.33
CA LYS A 48 -0.99 -6.37 11.97
C LYS A 48 -0.82 -4.84 11.91
N ALA A 49 -0.12 -4.26 12.88
CA ALA A 49 0.14 -2.82 12.94
C ALA A 49 0.97 -2.30 11.75
N PHE A 50 1.87 -3.12 11.21
CA PHE A 50 2.65 -2.74 10.02
C PHE A 50 1.78 -2.79 8.76
N ILE A 51 0.92 -3.80 8.64
CA ILE A 51 -0.05 -3.90 7.54
C ILE A 51 -1.00 -2.70 7.57
N GLU A 52 -1.54 -2.36 8.75
CA GLU A 52 -2.41 -1.19 8.93
C GLU A 52 -1.72 0.13 8.57
N GLN A 53 -0.40 0.26 8.81
CA GLN A 53 0.37 1.42 8.38
C GLN A 53 0.48 1.49 6.86
N LEU A 54 0.80 0.37 6.19
CA LEU A 54 0.85 0.32 4.72
C LEU A 54 -0.50 0.66 4.10
N GLU A 55 -1.60 0.20 4.71
CA GLU A 55 -2.95 0.53 4.29
C GLU A 55 -3.28 2.01 4.44
N ALA A 56 -2.88 2.63 5.56
CA ALA A 56 -3.04 4.05 5.78
C ALA A 56 -2.24 4.88 4.76
N ASP A 57 -0.98 4.51 4.50
CA ASP A 57 -0.10 5.18 3.53
C ASP A 57 -0.69 5.10 2.11
N ALA A 58 -1.29 3.95 1.74
CA ALA A 58 -1.94 3.76 0.44
C ALA A 58 -3.18 4.68 0.27
N VAL A 59 -3.96 4.87 1.34
CA VAL A 59 -5.10 5.80 1.34
C VAL A 59 -4.62 7.25 1.26
N GLU A 60 -3.59 7.62 2.03
CA GLU A 60 -3.02 8.96 2.03
C GLU A 60 -2.50 9.35 0.64
N SER A 61 -1.76 8.45 -0.02
CA SER A 61 -1.23 8.66 -1.37
C SER A 61 -2.32 9.01 -2.40
N LEU A 62 -3.50 8.37 -2.33
CA LEU A 62 -4.63 8.71 -3.20
C LEU A 62 -5.19 10.11 -2.90
N THR A 63 -5.28 10.48 -1.62
CA THR A 63 -5.81 11.79 -1.22
C THR A 63 -4.85 12.95 -1.54
N GLU A 64 -3.54 12.72 -1.46
CA GLU A 64 -2.51 13.69 -1.86
C GLU A 64 -2.41 13.83 -3.38
N GLY A 65 -2.51 12.72 -4.12
CA GLY A 65 -2.58 12.73 -5.59
C GLY A 65 -3.78 13.53 -6.13
N GLY A 66 -4.89 13.57 -5.39
CA GLY A 66 -6.04 14.42 -5.70
C GLY A 66 -5.83 15.91 -5.46
N ARG A 67 -4.91 16.31 -4.57
CA ARG A 67 -4.59 17.73 -4.29
C ARG A 67 -3.61 18.34 -5.29
N ALA A 68 -2.74 17.54 -5.91
CA ALA A 68 -1.79 18.03 -6.91
C ALA A 68 -2.44 18.32 -8.28
N ALA A 69 -3.69 17.88 -8.49
CA ALA A 69 -4.43 18.02 -9.74
C ALA A 69 -5.55 19.08 -9.71
N ALA A 70 -5.60 19.93 -8.67
CA ALA A 70 -6.62 20.97 -8.48
C ALA A 70 -6.03 22.39 -8.59
#